data_AF-A0AA41ZEW2-F1
#
_entry.id   AF-A0AA41ZEW2-F1
#
_cell.length_a   1.000
_cell.length_b   1.000
_cell.length_c   1.000
_cell.angle_alpha   90.00
_cell.angle_beta   90.00
_cell.angle_gamma   90.00
#
_symmetry.space_group_name_H-M   'P 1'
#
loop_
_entity.id
_entity.type
_entity.pdbx_description
1 polymer ?
#
loop_
_entity_poly.entity_id
_entity_poly.type
_entity_poly.pdbx_seq_one_letter_code
_entity_poly.pdbx_strand_id
1 'polypeptide(L)'
;MKKEFYRFRSINSLIGEFEELEKQSIYFAAPESLNDPMEGFRDMYWKGDFIVWRNLFRHYLLCLERLCSFLIISGEEYPITTAYMPVFSGEEDFPTPMHKNLFVKITKKFFDSESLINIIEQISNRTTPVRRDELFFYLRIIHSFALEVIYSEYERIGLIPERENKNSEADKPIRDLLSQDFIRTLEKSLLESGGNEKIVSSIFSAHHRSNQQMDLIYRFNGNIDNEKKNRNLVIIEFPREYISQIEKLVFPNWYTACFMSECKNSSVWGHYGDNHSGACLIFNADVINEKYFLNLKGRNGYSSTSGPTYGFSKRMFYPIDYIQGYGQIDFFRMLGRLPVPKLNSMWYTLDGSLSECADDMIKSEDDWRVNYWENFYRDVTVKSKYWSYENEHRLILASSLDSFSAPEDRSLNYEFSSLKGIIFGIKTTIEDKLKIIKIIEKKCKETDRDDFKFYQAHYSPEEKCITHSEMSLLSFTKEV
;
A
#
# COMPACT_ATOMS: atom_id res chain seq x y z
N MET A 1 9.92 35.71 -6.20
CA MET A 1 8.77 35.01 -6.83
C MET A 1 8.44 33.79 -6.00
N LYS A 2 7.16 33.54 -5.68
CA LYS A 2 6.75 32.28 -5.05
C LYS A 2 6.91 31.13 -6.06
N LYS A 3 7.20 29.92 -5.59
CA LYS A 3 7.23 28.73 -6.45
C LYS A 3 5.79 28.35 -6.82
N GLU A 4 5.57 28.08 -8.10
CA GLU A 4 4.26 27.73 -8.65
C GLU A 4 4.19 26.24 -8.99
N PHE A 5 3.02 25.65 -8.73
CA PHE A 5 2.68 24.27 -9.05
C PHE A 5 1.37 24.23 -9.83
N TYR A 6 1.30 23.34 -10.81
CA TYR A 6 0.26 23.28 -11.82
C TYR A 6 -0.58 22.03 -11.62
N ARG A 7 -1.90 22.16 -11.46
CA ARG A 7 -2.82 21.03 -11.31
C ARG A 7 -3.82 21.01 -12.45
N PHE A 8 -3.71 20.03 -13.33
CA PHE A 8 -4.58 19.84 -14.48
C PHE A 8 -5.85 19.12 -14.07
N ARG A 9 -7.01 19.59 -14.54
CA ARG A 9 -8.32 19.00 -14.24
C ARG A 9 -9.24 19.06 -15.46
N SER A 10 -10.08 18.04 -15.59
CA SER A 10 -11.24 18.09 -16.49
C SER A 10 -12.25 19.15 -16.02
N ILE A 11 -12.98 19.74 -16.97
CA ILE A 11 -14.05 20.69 -16.64
C ILE A 11 -15.12 20.04 -15.78
N ASN A 12 -15.49 18.78 -16.08
CA ASN A 12 -16.47 18.03 -15.28
C ASN A 12 -16.05 17.93 -13.80
N SER A 13 -14.75 17.79 -13.51
CA SER A 13 -14.28 17.82 -12.12
C SER A 13 -14.42 19.20 -11.46
N LEU A 14 -14.06 20.25 -12.20
CA LEU A 14 -13.99 21.60 -11.65
C LEU A 14 -15.37 22.19 -11.33
N ILE A 15 -16.36 21.95 -12.20
CA ILE A 15 -17.68 22.61 -12.15
C ILE A 15 -18.87 21.66 -12.33
N GLY A 16 -18.63 20.37 -12.60
CA GLY A 16 -19.66 19.35 -12.81
C GLY A 16 -19.81 18.46 -11.58
N GLU A 17 -19.46 17.18 -11.70
CA GLU A 17 -19.68 16.14 -10.68
C GLU A 17 -19.12 16.48 -9.29
N PHE A 18 -17.88 16.99 -9.21
CA PHE A 18 -17.20 17.22 -7.93
C PHE A 18 -17.27 18.66 -7.44
N GLU A 19 -17.50 19.63 -8.35
CA GLU A 19 -17.56 21.06 -8.05
C GLU A 19 -16.31 21.57 -7.29
N GLU A 20 -15.12 21.11 -7.68
CA GLU A 20 -13.89 21.35 -6.92
C GLU A 20 -13.54 22.83 -6.73
N LEU A 21 -13.93 23.68 -7.69
CA LEU A 21 -13.72 25.12 -7.55
C LEU A 21 -14.65 25.72 -6.49
N GLU A 22 -15.96 25.41 -6.52
CA GLU A 22 -16.92 25.95 -5.56
C GLU A 22 -16.56 25.50 -4.13
N LYS A 23 -16.25 24.20 -3.98
CA LYS A 23 -15.87 23.58 -2.70
C LYS A 23 -14.43 23.86 -2.26
N GLN A 24 -13.61 24.46 -3.12
CA GLN A 24 -12.17 24.64 -2.90
C GLN A 24 -11.47 23.35 -2.49
N SER A 25 -11.79 22.23 -3.15
CA SER A 25 -11.33 20.91 -2.74
C SER A 25 -10.26 20.33 -3.64
N ILE A 26 -9.31 19.63 -3.05
CA ILE A 26 -8.31 18.78 -3.71
C ILE A 26 -8.53 17.36 -3.22
N TYR A 27 -8.89 16.47 -4.15
CA TYR A 27 -9.02 15.06 -3.88
C TYR A 27 -7.66 14.34 -3.97
N PHE A 28 -7.42 13.46 -2.99
CA PHE A 28 -6.25 12.60 -2.90
C PHE A 28 -6.63 11.20 -3.39
N ALA A 29 -6.06 10.81 -4.52
CA ALA A 29 -6.32 9.56 -5.22
C ALA A 29 -5.60 8.38 -4.56
N ALA A 30 -6.19 7.19 -4.65
CA ALA A 30 -5.57 5.96 -4.15
C ALA A 30 -4.55 5.41 -5.17
N PRO A 31 -3.55 4.61 -4.73
CA PRO A 31 -2.49 4.14 -5.62
C PRO A 31 -3.00 3.33 -6.81
N GLU A 32 -4.10 2.61 -6.64
CA GLU A 32 -4.73 1.78 -7.67
C GLU A 32 -5.32 2.60 -8.83
N SER A 33 -5.46 3.92 -8.67
CA SER A 33 -5.94 4.85 -9.70
C SER A 33 -4.82 5.61 -10.41
N LEU A 34 -3.56 5.37 -10.05
CA LEU A 34 -2.41 6.00 -10.67
C LEU A 34 -2.04 5.31 -11.99
N ASN A 35 -1.35 6.05 -12.84
CA ASN A 35 -1.11 5.68 -14.23
C ASN A 35 0.09 4.75 -14.43
N ASP A 36 1.08 4.78 -13.55
CA ASP A 36 2.19 3.83 -13.58
C ASP A 36 1.93 2.67 -12.59
N PRO A 37 1.83 1.42 -13.07
CA PRO A 37 1.53 0.27 -12.23
C PRO A 37 2.63 -0.05 -11.21
N MET A 38 3.83 0.53 -11.35
CA MET A 38 4.92 0.37 -10.38
C MET A 38 4.80 1.36 -9.22
N GLU A 39 3.90 2.34 -9.28
CA GLU A 39 3.78 3.34 -8.22
C GLU A 39 3.35 2.73 -6.89
N GLY A 40 4.13 2.99 -5.84
CA GLY A 40 3.95 2.35 -4.54
C GLY A 40 4.46 0.91 -4.47
N PHE A 41 5.13 0.40 -5.52
CA PHE A 41 5.87 -0.85 -5.46
C PHE A 41 6.94 -0.78 -4.37
N ARG A 42 7.13 -1.89 -3.66
CA ARG A 42 8.12 -2.04 -2.59
C ARG A 42 8.84 -3.36 -2.79
N ASP A 43 10.16 -3.30 -2.94
CA ASP A 43 10.99 -4.50 -2.98
C ASP A 43 11.19 -5.04 -1.56
N MET A 44 10.23 -5.82 -1.09
CA MET A 44 10.25 -6.38 0.26
C MET A 44 11.05 -7.67 0.34
N TYR A 45 11.80 -7.80 1.44
CA TYR A 45 12.50 -9.02 1.81
C TYR A 45 12.34 -9.32 3.30
N TRP A 46 12.64 -10.56 3.66
CA TRP A 46 12.60 -11.07 5.03
C TRP A 46 14.01 -11.54 5.42
N LYS A 47 14.59 -10.89 6.44
CA LYS A 47 15.87 -11.29 7.02
C LYS A 47 15.85 -11.09 8.53
N GLY A 48 16.08 -12.17 9.27
CA GLY A 48 16.11 -12.11 10.72
C GLY A 48 16.40 -13.47 11.34
N ASP A 49 16.52 -13.46 12.66
CA ASP A 49 16.82 -14.64 13.46
C ASP A 49 15.64 -15.63 13.54
N PHE A 50 15.90 -16.73 14.23
CA PHE A 50 14.91 -17.78 14.50
C PHE A 50 13.62 -17.24 15.14
N ILE A 51 13.71 -16.20 15.98
CA ILE A 51 12.58 -15.66 16.75
C ILE A 51 11.53 -15.07 15.79
N VAL A 52 11.93 -14.15 14.92
CA VAL A 52 10.99 -13.51 13.99
C VAL A 52 10.46 -14.49 12.95
N TRP A 53 11.25 -15.49 12.53
CA TRP A 53 10.78 -16.55 11.65
C TRP A 53 9.74 -17.44 12.32
N ARG A 54 10.02 -17.96 13.53
CA ARG A 54 9.05 -18.75 14.31
C ARG A 54 7.76 -17.95 14.54
N ASN A 55 7.89 -16.65 14.82
CA ASN A 55 6.74 -15.76 15.01
C ASN A 55 5.96 -15.48 13.71
N LEU A 56 6.62 -15.40 12.54
CA LEU A 56 5.96 -15.30 11.23
C LEU A 56 5.09 -16.53 10.97
N PHE A 57 5.61 -17.73 11.25
CA PHE A 57 4.85 -18.97 11.09
C PHE A 57 3.72 -19.11 12.11
N ARG A 58 3.90 -18.63 13.35
CA ARG A 58 2.81 -18.51 14.34
C ARG A 58 1.71 -17.56 13.85
N HIS A 59 2.09 -16.42 13.28
CA HIS A 59 1.15 -15.43 12.73
C HIS A 59 0.41 -15.94 11.48
N TYR A 60 1.10 -16.71 10.63
CA TYR A 60 0.48 -17.42 9.51
C TYR A 60 -0.63 -18.35 10.00
N LEU A 61 -0.32 -19.14 11.03
CA LEU A 61 -1.25 -20.07 11.65
C LEU A 61 -2.45 -19.35 12.28
N LEU A 62 -2.23 -18.20 12.93
CA LEU A 62 -3.30 -17.33 13.47
C LEU A 62 -4.27 -16.89 12.37
N CYS A 63 -3.73 -16.40 11.26
CA CYS A 63 -4.57 -15.92 10.16
C CYS A 63 -5.30 -17.08 9.46
N LEU A 64 -4.66 -18.24 9.35
CA LEU A 64 -5.24 -19.42 8.73
C LEU A 64 -6.37 -20.01 9.58
N GLU A 65 -6.14 -20.18 10.88
CA GLU A 65 -7.15 -20.65 11.84
C GLU A 65 -8.40 -19.78 11.78
N ARG A 66 -8.23 -18.46 11.73
CA ARG A 66 -9.35 -17.53 11.62
C ARG A 66 -10.18 -17.79 10.36
N LEU A 67 -9.56 -17.94 9.19
CA LEU A 67 -10.31 -18.20 7.97
C LEU A 67 -10.90 -19.62 7.92
N CYS A 68 -10.24 -20.63 8.52
CA CYS A 68 -10.83 -21.95 8.72
C CYS A 68 -12.10 -21.87 9.58
N SER A 69 -12.07 -21.08 10.68
CA SER A 69 -13.24 -20.88 11.54
C SER A 69 -14.39 -20.24 10.78
N PHE A 70 -14.11 -19.22 9.95
CA PHE A 70 -15.14 -18.59 9.11
C PHE A 70 -15.67 -19.55 8.05
N LEU A 71 -14.83 -20.38 7.42
CA LEU A 71 -15.27 -21.36 6.43
C LEU A 71 -16.27 -22.36 7.03
N ILE A 72 -16.04 -22.81 8.27
CA ILE A 72 -16.95 -23.73 8.96
C ILE A 72 -18.29 -23.06 9.25
N ILE A 73 -18.28 -21.80 9.66
CA ILE A 73 -19.50 -21.05 10.02
C ILE A 73 -20.29 -20.64 8.78
N SER A 74 -19.60 -20.12 7.78
CA SER A 74 -20.19 -19.48 6.59
C SER A 74 -20.47 -20.46 5.44
N GLY A 75 -19.80 -21.61 5.42
CA GLY A 75 -19.81 -22.51 4.27
C GLY A 75 -19.37 -21.77 2.99
N GLU A 76 -20.10 -21.97 1.90
CA GLU A 76 -19.95 -21.20 0.65
C GLU A 76 -21.06 -20.14 0.47
N GLU A 77 -22.03 -20.08 1.39
CA GLU A 77 -23.20 -19.20 1.26
C GLU A 77 -22.84 -17.73 1.53
N TYR A 78 -21.96 -17.48 2.50
CA TYR A 78 -21.52 -16.15 2.87
C TYR A 78 -20.07 -15.93 2.44
N PRO A 79 -19.79 -15.01 1.49
CA PRO A 79 -18.44 -14.79 0.97
C PRO A 79 -17.42 -14.41 2.06
N ILE A 80 -16.30 -15.11 2.07
CA ILE A 80 -15.12 -14.79 2.88
C ILE A 80 -14.13 -14.04 1.97
N THR A 81 -13.65 -12.90 2.42
CA THR A 81 -12.64 -12.10 1.71
C THR A 81 -11.34 -12.02 2.52
N THR A 82 -10.26 -11.58 1.88
CA THR A 82 -8.97 -11.37 2.53
C THR A 82 -9.01 -10.30 3.63
N ALA A 83 -10.04 -9.45 3.66
CA ALA A 83 -10.26 -8.47 4.73
C ALA A 83 -10.54 -9.12 6.10
N TYR A 84 -10.96 -10.39 6.14
CA TYR A 84 -11.16 -11.14 7.38
C TYR A 84 -9.87 -11.73 7.96
N MET A 85 -8.73 -11.62 7.26
CA MET A 85 -7.44 -12.03 7.80
C MET A 85 -7.02 -11.08 8.93
N PRO A 86 -6.82 -11.57 10.16
CA PRO A 86 -6.59 -10.74 11.33
C PRO A 86 -5.11 -10.34 11.45
N VAL A 87 -4.52 -9.77 10.39
CA VAL A 87 -3.07 -9.50 10.32
C VAL A 87 -2.58 -8.48 11.36
N PHE A 88 -3.47 -7.62 11.87
CA PHE A 88 -3.17 -6.65 12.94
C PHE A 88 -3.50 -7.18 14.35
N SER A 89 -4.00 -8.42 14.45
CA SER A 89 -4.38 -9.04 15.72
C SER A 89 -3.24 -9.85 16.32
N GLY A 90 -3.09 -9.77 17.63
CA GLY A 90 -2.22 -10.61 18.44
C GLY A 90 -3.01 -11.44 19.46
N GLU A 91 -2.30 -12.04 20.41
CA GLU A 91 -2.87 -12.96 21.40
C GLU A 91 -3.86 -12.33 22.39
N GLU A 92 -3.86 -11.01 22.51
CA GLU A 92 -4.79 -10.28 23.38
C GLU A 92 -6.09 -9.88 22.66
N ASP A 93 -6.16 -10.03 21.34
CA ASP A 93 -7.35 -9.68 20.55
C ASP A 93 -8.30 -10.87 20.34
N PHE A 94 -8.04 -12.01 20.99
CA PHE A 94 -8.95 -13.16 20.93
C PHE A 94 -10.27 -12.82 21.61
N PRO A 95 -11.42 -13.13 20.97
CA PRO A 95 -12.73 -12.73 21.48
C PRO A 95 -13.11 -13.46 22.78
N THR A 96 -12.55 -14.66 23.03
CA THR A 96 -12.84 -15.44 24.23
C THR A 96 -11.59 -16.17 24.75
N PRO A 97 -11.50 -16.45 26.07
CA PRO A 97 -10.46 -17.29 26.63
C PRO A 97 -10.43 -18.71 26.03
N MET A 98 -11.60 -19.24 25.65
CA MET A 98 -11.71 -20.55 24.99
C MET A 98 -11.03 -20.55 23.62
N HIS A 99 -11.24 -19.50 22.82
CA HIS A 99 -10.57 -19.35 21.52
C HIS A 99 -9.06 -19.17 21.68
N LYS A 100 -8.62 -18.35 22.66
CA LYS A 100 -7.19 -18.21 22.98
C LYS A 100 -6.56 -19.56 23.34
N ASN A 101 -7.20 -20.35 24.22
CA ASN A 101 -6.70 -21.67 24.62
C ASN A 101 -6.67 -22.67 23.45
N LEU A 102 -7.68 -22.65 22.59
CA LEU A 102 -7.69 -23.44 21.35
C LEU A 102 -6.47 -23.11 20.48
N PHE A 103 -6.23 -21.83 20.24
CA PHE A 103 -5.11 -21.41 19.41
C PHE A 103 -3.74 -21.74 20.04
N VAL A 104 -3.60 -21.66 21.37
CA VAL A 104 -2.39 -22.11 22.08
C VAL A 104 -2.12 -23.60 21.83
N LYS A 105 -3.16 -24.45 21.85
CA LYS A 105 -3.01 -25.89 21.57
C LYS A 105 -2.66 -26.17 20.12
N ILE A 106 -3.32 -25.47 19.18
CA ILE A 106 -2.99 -25.52 17.74
C ILE A 106 -1.53 -25.13 17.53
N THR A 107 -1.10 -24.02 18.10
CA THR A 107 0.28 -23.50 18.01
C THR A 107 1.28 -24.49 18.58
N LYS A 108 1.01 -25.05 19.75
CA LYS A 108 1.87 -26.07 20.36
C LYS A 108 2.04 -27.28 19.43
N LYS A 109 0.92 -27.88 18.99
CA LYS A 109 0.95 -29.05 18.11
C LYS A 109 1.65 -28.77 16.77
N PHE A 110 1.52 -27.56 16.24
CA PHE A 110 2.20 -27.15 15.01
C PHE A 110 3.72 -27.13 15.19
N PHE A 111 4.20 -26.56 16.30
CA PHE A 111 5.65 -26.45 16.59
C PHE A 111 6.24 -27.68 17.30
N ASP A 112 5.45 -28.65 17.73
CA ASP A 112 5.94 -29.96 18.20
C ASP A 112 6.57 -30.79 17.05
N SER A 113 6.42 -30.38 15.79
CA SER A 113 7.06 -31.02 14.63
C SER A 113 8.54 -30.64 14.51
N GLU A 114 9.42 -31.60 14.77
CA GLU A 114 10.88 -31.44 14.58
C GLU A 114 11.25 -31.04 13.15
N SER A 115 10.54 -31.57 12.16
CA SER A 115 10.78 -31.25 10.75
C SER A 115 10.45 -29.78 10.45
N LEU A 116 9.36 -29.25 11.00
CA LEU A 116 9.03 -27.84 10.84
C LEU A 116 10.10 -26.95 11.51
N ILE A 117 10.50 -27.28 12.74
CA ILE A 117 11.52 -26.51 13.46
C ILE A 117 12.84 -26.48 12.69
N ASN A 118 13.28 -27.62 12.13
CA ASN A 118 14.48 -27.70 11.32
C ASN A 118 14.39 -26.81 10.05
N ILE A 119 13.24 -26.77 9.37
CA ILE A 119 13.04 -25.84 8.24
C ILE A 119 13.17 -24.38 8.71
N ILE A 120 12.54 -24.01 9.83
CA ILE A 120 12.61 -22.64 10.37
C ILE A 120 14.05 -22.27 10.71
N GLU A 121 14.81 -23.17 11.31
CA GLU A 121 16.24 -23.00 11.58
C GLU A 121 17.03 -22.80 10.28
N GLN A 122 16.82 -23.63 9.26
CA GLN A 122 17.48 -23.48 7.96
C GLN A 122 17.14 -22.16 7.26
N ILE A 123 15.88 -21.71 7.33
CA ILE A 123 15.45 -20.42 6.78
C ILE A 123 16.11 -19.26 7.54
N SER A 124 16.15 -19.33 8.88
CA SER A 124 16.76 -18.29 9.71
C SER A 124 18.27 -18.14 9.48
N ASN A 125 18.93 -19.21 9.04
CA ASN A 125 20.36 -19.23 8.72
C ASN A 125 20.67 -18.94 7.24
N ARG A 126 19.69 -18.53 6.44
CA ARG A 126 19.91 -18.17 5.03
C ARG A 126 20.94 -17.05 4.92
N THR A 127 21.92 -17.20 4.01
CA THR A 127 22.96 -16.17 3.80
C THR A 127 22.43 -14.96 3.04
N THR A 128 21.41 -15.16 2.20
CA THR A 128 20.74 -14.13 1.40
C THR A 128 19.34 -13.83 1.94
N PRO A 129 18.84 -12.59 1.83
CA PRO A 129 17.47 -12.27 2.22
C PRO A 129 16.42 -13.13 1.49
N VAL A 130 15.41 -13.59 2.21
CA VAL A 130 14.28 -14.32 1.62
C VAL A 130 13.38 -13.32 0.89
N ARG A 131 13.08 -13.57 -0.38
CA ARG A 131 12.19 -12.72 -1.21
C ARG A 131 10.78 -13.29 -1.27
N ARG A 132 9.84 -12.50 -1.80
CA ARG A 132 8.40 -12.82 -1.88
C ARG A 132 8.09 -14.21 -2.45
N ASP A 133 8.70 -14.58 -3.58
CA ASP A 133 8.48 -15.89 -4.22
C ASP A 133 9.05 -17.06 -3.40
N GLU A 134 10.17 -16.84 -2.70
CA GLU A 134 10.78 -17.83 -1.80
C GLU A 134 9.92 -18.01 -0.54
N LEU A 135 9.42 -16.93 0.05
CA LEU A 135 8.47 -17.00 1.17
C LEU A 135 7.21 -17.76 0.76
N PHE A 136 6.67 -17.47 -0.43
CA PHE A 136 5.51 -18.20 -0.96
C PHE A 136 5.78 -19.71 -1.10
N PHE A 137 6.98 -20.09 -1.55
CA PHE A 137 7.40 -21.49 -1.62
C PHE A 137 7.35 -22.16 -0.23
N TYR A 138 7.96 -21.55 0.79
CA TYR A 138 7.95 -22.13 2.15
C TYR A 138 6.54 -22.22 2.73
N LEU A 139 5.72 -21.17 2.60
CA LEU A 139 4.34 -21.17 3.07
C LEU A 139 3.49 -22.23 2.37
N ARG A 140 3.69 -22.46 1.07
CA ARG A 140 3.02 -23.53 0.33
C ARG A 140 3.37 -24.92 0.85
N ILE A 141 4.64 -25.16 1.19
CA ILE A 141 5.12 -26.44 1.71
C ILE A 141 4.49 -26.78 3.05
N ILE A 142 4.36 -25.79 3.94
CA ILE A 142 3.80 -26.02 5.28
C ILE A 142 2.27 -25.99 5.33
N HIS A 143 1.60 -25.52 4.26
CA HIS A 143 0.17 -25.19 4.30
C HIS A 143 -0.72 -26.39 4.62
N SER A 144 -0.47 -27.54 3.97
CA SER A 144 -1.24 -28.77 4.22
C SER A 144 -1.09 -29.24 5.67
N PHE A 145 0.12 -29.15 6.22
CA PHE A 145 0.39 -29.50 7.61
C PHE A 145 -0.33 -28.55 8.57
N ALA A 146 -0.29 -27.23 8.32
CA ALA A 146 -0.99 -26.23 9.13
C ALA A 146 -2.50 -26.48 9.17
N LEU A 147 -3.12 -26.75 8.01
CA LEU A 147 -4.54 -27.10 7.91
C LEU A 147 -4.87 -28.37 8.71
N GLU A 148 -4.06 -29.43 8.58
CA GLU A 148 -4.30 -30.68 9.28
C GLU A 148 -4.18 -30.52 10.80
N VAL A 149 -3.22 -29.73 11.28
CA VAL A 149 -3.09 -29.41 12.71
C VAL A 149 -4.31 -28.67 13.23
N ILE A 150 -4.80 -27.65 12.52
CA ILE A 150 -6.01 -26.88 12.89
C ILE A 150 -7.23 -27.80 12.97
N TYR A 151 -7.52 -28.53 11.88
CA TYR A 151 -8.72 -29.36 11.82
C TYR A 151 -8.68 -30.54 12.80
N SER A 152 -7.52 -31.16 13.01
CA SER A 152 -7.34 -32.18 14.05
C SER A 152 -7.71 -31.65 15.44
N GLU A 153 -7.35 -30.41 15.75
CA GLU A 153 -7.67 -29.83 17.05
C GLU A 153 -9.16 -29.47 17.15
N TYR A 154 -9.77 -29.00 16.06
CA TYR A 154 -11.23 -28.78 15.99
C TYR A 154 -12.02 -30.08 16.21
N GLU A 155 -11.60 -31.20 15.62
CA GLU A 155 -12.19 -32.53 15.89
C GLU A 155 -12.05 -32.90 17.37
N ARG A 156 -10.85 -32.72 17.93
CA ARG A 156 -10.55 -33.08 19.33
C ARG A 156 -11.44 -32.37 20.34
N ILE A 157 -11.87 -31.14 20.05
CA ILE A 157 -12.76 -30.36 20.92
C ILE A 157 -14.23 -30.37 20.48
N GLY A 158 -14.57 -31.12 19.43
CA GLY A 158 -15.93 -31.25 18.93
C GLY A 158 -16.48 -30.00 18.23
N LEU A 159 -15.60 -29.13 17.70
CA LEU A 159 -16.03 -28.00 16.85
C LEU A 159 -16.48 -28.47 15.46
N ILE A 160 -15.90 -29.56 14.97
CA ILE A 160 -16.34 -30.24 13.75
C ILE A 160 -16.51 -31.73 14.03
N PRO A 161 -17.36 -32.45 13.27
CA PRO A 161 -17.40 -33.90 13.29
C PRO A 161 -16.04 -34.49 12.92
N GLU A 162 -15.80 -35.74 13.35
CA GLU A 162 -14.64 -36.49 12.90
C GLU A 162 -14.67 -36.64 11.36
N ARG A 163 -13.61 -36.17 10.69
CA ARG A 163 -13.48 -36.26 9.24
C ARG A 163 -13.16 -37.70 8.85
N GLU A 164 -13.85 -38.19 7.83
CA GLU A 164 -13.61 -39.52 7.26
C GLU A 164 -12.19 -39.68 6.70
N ASN A 165 -11.65 -38.61 6.11
CA ASN A 165 -10.34 -38.61 5.47
C ASN A 165 -9.42 -37.59 6.16
N LYS A 166 -8.58 -38.08 7.07
CA LYS A 166 -7.49 -37.30 7.68
C LYS A 166 -6.27 -37.37 6.78
N ASN A 167 -5.56 -36.24 6.60
CA ASN A 167 -4.36 -36.23 5.78
C ASN A 167 -3.14 -36.70 6.59
N SER A 168 -2.92 -38.01 6.65
CA SER A 168 -1.79 -38.59 7.39
C SER A 168 -0.41 -38.19 6.82
N GLU A 169 -0.38 -37.72 5.58
CA GLU A 169 0.83 -37.27 4.87
C GLU A 169 0.87 -35.73 4.74
N ALA A 170 0.17 -35.00 5.61
CA ALA A 170 0.08 -33.54 5.52
C ALA A 170 1.43 -32.83 5.65
N ASP A 171 2.38 -33.43 6.37
CA ASP A 171 3.76 -32.97 6.56
C ASP A 171 4.75 -33.61 5.55
N LYS A 172 4.28 -34.46 4.63
CA LYS A 172 5.14 -35.04 3.60
C LYS A 172 5.90 -33.99 2.79
N PRO A 173 5.33 -32.86 2.34
CA PRO A 173 6.10 -31.83 1.63
C PRO A 173 7.26 -31.26 2.46
N ILE A 174 7.09 -31.14 3.77
CA ILE A 174 8.12 -30.68 4.72
C ILE A 174 9.24 -31.73 4.78
N ARG A 175 8.88 -33.01 4.97
CA ARG A 175 9.85 -34.11 5.01
C ARG A 175 10.61 -34.27 3.70
N ASP A 176 9.91 -34.17 2.57
CA ASP A 176 10.50 -34.28 1.23
C ASP A 176 11.53 -33.17 1.02
N LEU A 177 11.22 -31.92 1.39
CA LEU A 177 12.16 -30.79 1.31
C LEU A 177 13.44 -31.03 2.12
N LEU A 178 13.29 -31.53 3.35
CA LEU A 178 14.42 -31.85 4.23
C LEU A 178 15.24 -33.02 3.71
N SER A 179 14.58 -34.09 3.25
CA SER A 179 15.25 -35.28 2.72
C SER A 179 16.10 -35.00 1.48
N GLN A 180 15.72 -33.96 0.72
CA GLN A 180 16.46 -33.50 -0.46
C GLN A 180 17.59 -32.52 -0.11
N ASP A 181 17.75 -32.14 1.17
CA ASP A 181 18.69 -31.11 1.64
C ASP A 181 18.64 -29.84 0.76
N PHE A 182 17.43 -29.43 0.34
CA PHE A 182 17.25 -28.42 -0.71
C PHE A 182 17.87 -27.06 -0.33
N ILE A 183 17.59 -26.55 0.87
CA ILE A 183 18.09 -25.25 1.31
C ILE A 183 19.62 -25.27 1.44
N ARG A 184 20.20 -26.35 1.99
CA ARG A 184 21.66 -26.51 2.07
C ARG A 184 22.31 -26.58 0.68
N THR A 185 21.69 -27.31 -0.24
CA THR A 185 22.14 -27.37 -1.63
C THR A 185 22.10 -25.99 -2.28
N LEU A 186 21.01 -25.24 -2.07
CA LEU A 186 20.85 -23.87 -2.54
C LEU A 186 21.95 -22.94 -1.99
N GLU A 187 22.23 -23.00 -0.69
CA GLU A 187 23.31 -22.25 -0.04
C GLU A 187 24.69 -22.60 -0.62
N LYS A 188 24.97 -23.87 -0.84
CA LYS A 188 26.22 -24.30 -1.47
C LYS A 188 26.36 -23.74 -2.89
N SER A 189 25.31 -23.83 -3.72
CA SER A 189 25.31 -23.26 -5.07
C SER A 189 25.47 -21.74 -5.06
N LEU A 190 24.88 -21.05 -4.08
CA LEU A 190 25.07 -19.62 -3.88
C LEU A 190 26.53 -19.27 -3.62
N LEU A 191 27.18 -19.98 -2.68
CA LEU A 191 28.59 -19.80 -2.37
C LEU A 191 29.47 -20.01 -3.61
N GLU A 192 29.22 -21.08 -4.37
CA GLU A 192 29.97 -21.39 -5.61
C GLU A 192 29.77 -20.34 -6.71
N SER A 193 28.62 -19.66 -6.72
CA SER A 193 28.30 -18.58 -7.68
C SER A 193 28.77 -17.18 -7.26
N GLY A 194 29.50 -17.06 -6.13
CA GLY A 194 29.93 -15.78 -5.59
C GLY A 194 28.80 -14.95 -4.98
N GLY A 195 27.73 -15.59 -4.48
CA GLY A 195 26.61 -14.92 -3.81
C GLY A 195 25.64 -14.20 -4.75
N ASN A 196 25.50 -14.66 -5.99
CA ASN A 196 24.61 -14.02 -6.96
C ASN A 196 23.13 -14.33 -6.66
N GLU A 197 22.48 -13.45 -5.90
CA GLU A 197 21.05 -13.53 -5.53
C GLU A 197 20.10 -13.71 -6.73
N LYS A 198 20.50 -13.32 -7.95
CA LYS A 198 19.69 -13.50 -9.15
C LYS A 198 19.38 -14.96 -9.45
N ILE A 199 20.27 -15.89 -9.06
CA ILE A 199 20.04 -17.33 -9.25
C ILE A 199 18.88 -17.79 -8.37
N VAL A 200 18.88 -17.41 -7.09
CA VAL A 200 17.80 -17.70 -6.12
C VAL A 200 16.48 -17.13 -6.61
N SER A 201 16.46 -15.84 -6.96
CA SER A 201 15.27 -15.19 -7.49
C SER A 201 14.75 -15.91 -8.74
N SER A 202 15.62 -16.31 -9.66
CA SER A 202 15.22 -17.04 -10.87
C SER A 202 14.57 -18.39 -10.58
N ILE A 203 15.12 -19.16 -9.62
CA ILE A 203 14.58 -20.47 -9.20
C ILE A 203 13.18 -20.28 -8.61
N PHE A 204 13.02 -19.40 -7.63
CA PHE A 204 11.75 -19.22 -6.94
C PHE A 204 10.69 -18.56 -7.82
N SER A 205 11.07 -17.61 -8.69
CA SER A 205 10.14 -17.05 -9.68
C SER A 205 9.73 -18.08 -10.73
N ALA A 206 10.62 -18.99 -11.15
CA ALA A 206 10.23 -20.10 -12.02
C ALA A 206 9.25 -21.05 -11.31
N HIS A 207 9.52 -21.43 -10.07
CA HIS A 207 8.61 -22.23 -9.25
C HIS A 207 7.24 -21.54 -9.08
N HIS A 208 7.23 -20.24 -8.78
CA HIS A 208 6.00 -19.47 -8.62
C HIS A 208 5.18 -19.46 -9.93
N ARG A 209 5.80 -19.17 -11.08
CA ARG A 209 5.14 -19.21 -12.40
C ARG A 209 4.57 -20.59 -12.72
N SER A 210 5.33 -21.66 -12.46
CA SER A 210 4.85 -23.03 -12.66
C SER A 210 3.62 -23.34 -11.80
N ASN A 211 3.59 -22.88 -10.54
CA ASN A 211 2.41 -23.04 -9.68
C ASN A 211 1.20 -22.26 -10.19
N GLN A 212 1.38 -21.02 -10.65
CA GLN A 212 0.29 -20.22 -11.22
C GLN A 212 -0.32 -20.90 -12.45
N GLN A 213 0.52 -21.45 -13.34
CA GLN A 213 0.06 -22.20 -14.52
C GLN A 213 -0.66 -23.49 -14.10
N MET A 214 -0.13 -24.21 -13.12
CA MET A 214 -0.74 -25.44 -12.62
C MET A 214 -2.10 -25.19 -11.95
N ASP A 215 -2.25 -24.12 -11.16
CA ASP A 215 -3.53 -23.71 -10.59
C ASP A 215 -4.57 -23.42 -11.68
N LEU A 216 -4.16 -22.68 -12.73
CA LEU A 216 -5.02 -22.41 -13.88
C LEU A 216 -5.44 -23.70 -14.60
N ILE A 217 -4.51 -24.64 -14.81
CA ILE A 217 -4.78 -25.94 -15.42
C ILE A 217 -5.78 -26.73 -14.57
N TYR A 218 -5.59 -26.81 -13.26
CA TYR A 218 -6.50 -27.53 -12.37
C TYR A 218 -7.90 -26.92 -12.31
N ARG A 219 -8.01 -25.59 -12.38
CA ARG A 219 -9.31 -24.89 -12.49
C ARG A 219 -9.97 -25.13 -13.84
N PHE A 220 -9.21 -25.08 -14.92
CA PHE A 220 -9.72 -25.34 -16.27
C PHE A 220 -10.22 -26.79 -16.42
N ASN A 221 -9.49 -27.75 -15.88
CA ASN A 221 -9.84 -29.17 -15.91
C ASN A 221 -10.92 -29.57 -14.88
N GLY A 222 -11.39 -28.64 -14.04
CA GLY A 222 -12.40 -28.91 -13.02
C GLY A 222 -11.90 -29.72 -11.81
N ASN A 223 -10.58 -29.87 -11.64
CA ASN A 223 -10.00 -30.46 -10.42
C ASN A 223 -10.16 -29.53 -9.21
N ILE A 224 -10.21 -28.22 -9.47
CA ILE A 224 -10.58 -27.19 -8.50
C ILE A 224 -11.95 -26.65 -8.90
N ASP A 225 -12.94 -26.81 -8.01
CA ASP A 225 -14.28 -26.27 -8.21
C ASP A 225 -14.25 -24.75 -8.01
N ASN A 226 -14.43 -23.98 -9.09
CA ASN A 226 -14.39 -22.52 -9.07
C ASN A 226 -15.57 -21.89 -8.29
N GLU A 227 -16.66 -22.64 -8.07
CA GLU A 227 -17.80 -22.16 -7.28
C GLU A 227 -17.52 -22.24 -5.77
N LYS A 228 -16.54 -23.04 -5.34
CA LYS A 228 -16.11 -23.16 -3.93
C LYS A 228 -15.12 -22.07 -3.54
N LYS A 229 -15.52 -20.80 -3.70
CA LYS A 229 -14.65 -19.63 -3.51
C LYS A 229 -14.05 -19.56 -2.11
N ASN A 230 -14.85 -19.80 -1.07
CA ASN A 230 -14.38 -19.73 0.31
C ASN A 230 -13.38 -20.84 0.61
N ARG A 231 -13.68 -22.06 0.17
CA ARG A 231 -12.77 -23.19 0.29
C ARG A 231 -11.47 -22.97 -0.49
N ASN A 232 -11.54 -22.43 -1.71
CA ASN A 232 -10.37 -22.15 -2.54
C ASN A 232 -9.49 -21.07 -1.88
N LEU A 233 -10.09 -20.03 -1.31
CA LEU A 233 -9.38 -19.02 -0.54
C LEU A 233 -8.55 -19.66 0.58
N VAL A 234 -9.16 -20.53 1.39
CA VAL A 234 -8.49 -21.14 2.56
C VAL A 234 -7.46 -22.20 2.16
N ILE A 235 -7.81 -23.10 1.24
CA ILE A 235 -7.01 -24.30 0.96
C ILE A 235 -5.92 -24.03 -0.09
N ILE A 236 -6.14 -23.10 -1.03
CA ILE A 236 -5.29 -22.97 -2.22
C ILE A 236 -4.62 -21.60 -2.26
N GLU A 237 -5.41 -20.53 -2.11
CA GLU A 237 -4.97 -19.15 -2.35
C GLU A 237 -4.32 -18.52 -1.11
N PHE A 238 -4.62 -19.03 0.08
CA PHE A 238 -4.20 -18.48 1.36
C PHE A 238 -2.71 -18.13 1.45
N PRO A 239 -1.74 -18.99 1.04
CA PRO A 239 -0.33 -18.64 1.13
C PRO A 239 0.04 -17.35 0.38
N ARG A 240 -0.57 -17.14 -0.81
CA ARG A 240 -0.33 -15.93 -1.63
C ARG A 240 -1.03 -14.72 -1.03
N GLU A 241 -2.28 -14.90 -0.62
CA GLU A 241 -3.08 -13.81 -0.05
C GLU A 241 -2.52 -13.35 1.30
N TYR A 242 -2.03 -14.27 2.13
CA TYR A 242 -1.37 -13.95 3.40
C TYR A 242 -0.17 -13.04 3.21
N ILE A 243 0.71 -13.33 2.24
CA ILE A 243 1.86 -12.45 1.95
C ILE A 243 1.36 -11.06 1.57
N SER A 244 0.38 -10.97 0.67
CA SER A 244 -0.17 -9.66 0.26
C SER A 244 -0.85 -8.91 1.42
N GLN A 245 -1.46 -9.62 2.37
CA GLN A 245 -2.05 -8.99 3.56
C GLN A 245 -1.01 -8.60 4.61
N ILE A 246 0.04 -9.40 4.82
CA ILE A 246 1.03 -9.15 5.87
C ILE A 246 1.89 -7.93 5.56
N GLU A 247 2.16 -7.66 4.28
CA GLU A 247 2.86 -6.46 3.83
C GLU A 247 2.17 -5.16 4.29
N LYS A 248 0.86 -5.22 4.57
CA LYS A 248 0.10 -4.09 5.13
C LYS A 248 0.55 -3.69 6.53
N LEU A 249 1.30 -4.53 7.26
CA LEU A 249 1.88 -4.21 8.57
C LEU A 249 3.01 -3.20 8.50
N VAL A 250 3.65 -3.07 7.33
CA VAL A 250 4.83 -2.25 7.17
C VAL A 250 4.46 -0.78 7.17
N PHE A 251 3.78 -0.30 6.13
CA PHE A 251 3.45 1.12 5.95
C PHE A 251 1.96 1.39 5.86
N PRO A 252 1.48 2.56 6.31
CA PRO A 252 0.09 2.93 6.20
C PRO A 252 -0.36 3.04 4.74
N ASN A 253 -1.68 3.00 4.55
CA ASN A 253 -2.28 3.39 3.29
C ASN A 253 -1.91 4.84 2.98
N TRP A 254 -1.76 5.14 1.69
CA TRP A 254 -1.40 6.47 1.23
C TRP A 254 -2.26 6.88 0.07
N TYR A 255 -2.50 8.17 -0.04
CA TYR A 255 -3.26 8.80 -1.11
C TYR A 255 -2.50 10.03 -1.57
N THR A 256 -2.68 10.43 -2.83
CA THR A 256 -1.90 11.54 -3.38
C THR A 256 -2.68 12.49 -4.27
N ALA A 257 -2.27 13.74 -4.25
CA ALA A 257 -2.65 14.75 -5.21
C ALA A 257 -1.42 15.17 -6.01
N CYS A 258 -1.46 14.94 -7.32
CA CYS A 258 -0.36 15.23 -8.24
C CYS A 258 -0.42 16.68 -8.76
N PHE A 259 0.75 17.27 -8.91
CA PHE A 259 1.01 18.60 -9.45
C PHE A 259 2.24 18.56 -10.34
N MET A 260 2.34 19.49 -11.28
CA MET A 260 3.48 19.61 -12.18
C MET A 260 4.24 20.88 -11.81
N SER A 261 5.54 20.91 -12.00
CA SER A 261 6.33 22.14 -11.80
C SER A 261 6.32 23.07 -13.02
N GLU A 262 5.75 22.62 -14.14
CA GLU A 262 5.51 23.38 -15.36
C GLU A 262 4.25 22.89 -16.09
N CYS A 263 3.79 23.62 -17.11
CA CYS A 263 2.58 23.27 -17.87
C CYS A 263 2.78 23.26 -19.40
N LYS A 264 4.03 23.16 -19.89
CA LYS A 264 4.35 23.27 -21.32
C LYS A 264 4.15 21.97 -22.12
N ASN A 265 4.14 20.83 -21.44
CA ASN A 265 4.17 19.53 -22.08
C ASN A 265 2.80 19.15 -22.68
N SER A 266 2.76 18.81 -23.98
CA SER A 266 1.52 18.46 -24.67
C SER A 266 0.88 17.16 -24.16
N SER A 267 1.68 16.16 -23.81
CA SER A 267 1.18 14.88 -23.29
C SER A 267 0.50 15.06 -21.94
N VAL A 268 1.00 15.97 -21.10
CA VAL A 268 0.37 16.32 -19.82
C VAL A 268 -1.03 16.93 -20.03
N TRP A 269 -1.18 17.86 -20.96
CA TRP A 269 -2.49 18.40 -21.34
C TRP A 269 -3.41 17.35 -21.98
N GLY A 270 -2.84 16.38 -22.71
CA GLY A 270 -3.56 15.26 -23.29
C GLY A 270 -4.15 14.34 -22.23
N HIS A 271 -3.32 13.86 -21.29
CA HIS A 271 -3.69 12.90 -20.27
C HIS A 271 -4.48 13.51 -19.11
N TYR A 272 -4.03 14.64 -18.56
CA TYR A 272 -4.60 15.23 -17.34
C TYR A 272 -5.45 16.48 -17.61
N GLY A 273 -5.21 17.15 -18.75
CA GLY A 273 -6.00 18.28 -19.22
C GLY A 273 -7.21 17.88 -20.06
N ASP A 274 -7.69 16.65 -19.93
CA ASP A 274 -8.89 16.13 -20.63
C ASP A 274 -8.82 16.34 -22.15
N ASN A 275 -7.77 15.82 -22.78
CA ASN A 275 -7.47 16.01 -24.20
C ASN A 275 -7.48 17.50 -24.63
N HIS A 276 -6.85 18.34 -23.81
CA HIS A 276 -6.75 19.80 -23.96
C HIS A 276 -8.07 20.59 -23.79
N SER A 277 -9.16 19.96 -23.35
CA SER A 277 -10.44 20.63 -23.09
C SER A 277 -10.61 21.10 -21.64
N GLY A 278 -9.85 20.51 -20.71
CA GLY A 278 -9.79 20.86 -19.31
C GLY A 278 -9.08 22.19 -19.02
N ALA A 279 -8.80 22.44 -17.75
CA ALA A 279 -8.07 23.61 -17.29
C ALA A 279 -6.93 23.22 -16.34
N CYS A 280 -5.96 24.12 -16.18
CA CYS A 280 -4.84 23.96 -15.28
C CYS A 280 -4.89 25.05 -14.19
N LEU A 281 -5.01 24.63 -12.94
CA LEU A 281 -4.98 25.49 -11.76
C LEU A 281 -3.53 25.78 -11.37
N ILE A 282 -3.22 27.05 -11.05
CA ILE A 282 -1.88 27.46 -10.61
C ILE A 282 -1.91 27.72 -9.11
N PHE A 283 -1.12 26.98 -8.35
CA PHE A 283 -0.99 27.13 -6.90
C PHE A 283 0.34 27.77 -6.52
N ASN A 284 0.29 28.76 -5.63
CA ASN A 284 1.47 29.28 -4.96
C ASN A 284 1.82 28.41 -3.76
N ALA A 285 3.08 27.98 -3.67
CA ALA A 285 3.60 27.28 -2.51
C ALA A 285 4.21 28.24 -1.48
N ASP A 286 4.06 27.88 -0.21
CA ASP A 286 4.85 28.45 0.88
C ASP A 286 6.23 27.80 0.92
N VAL A 287 7.24 28.57 1.32
CA VAL A 287 8.64 28.11 1.40
C VAL A 287 9.08 28.08 2.86
N ILE A 288 9.53 26.91 3.33
CA ILE A 288 10.07 26.72 4.68
C ILE A 288 11.28 25.81 4.56
N ASN A 289 12.46 26.27 5.02
CA ASN A 289 13.71 25.50 4.95
C ASN A 289 13.94 24.88 3.57
N GLU A 290 13.83 25.70 2.52
CA GLU A 290 14.00 25.30 1.10
C GLU A 290 13.01 24.25 0.57
N LYS A 291 12.00 23.87 1.36
CA LYS A 291 10.91 22.97 0.98
C LYS A 291 9.63 23.75 0.68
N TYR A 292 8.82 23.19 -0.20
CA TYR A 292 7.57 23.80 -0.68
C TYR A 292 6.35 23.15 -0.04
N PHE A 293 5.37 23.96 0.38
CA PHE A 293 4.19 23.48 1.08
C PHE A 293 2.90 24.10 0.54
N LEU A 294 1.80 23.35 0.65
CA LEU A 294 0.42 23.84 0.50
C LEU A 294 -0.32 23.65 1.83
N ASN A 295 -0.98 24.70 2.30
CA ASN A 295 -1.81 24.61 3.49
C ASN A 295 -3.19 24.04 3.13
N LEU A 296 -3.54 22.91 3.72
CA LEU A 296 -4.79 22.21 3.44
C LEU A 296 -5.57 21.94 4.72
N LYS A 297 -6.87 22.24 4.70
CA LYS A 297 -7.82 21.88 5.73
C LYS A 297 -8.31 20.46 5.51
N GLY A 298 -8.16 19.62 6.52
CA GLY A 298 -8.65 18.25 6.52
C GLY A 298 -8.76 17.73 7.95
N ARG A 299 -9.08 16.44 8.09
CA ARG A 299 -9.07 15.79 9.40
C ARG A 299 -7.65 15.81 9.98
N ASN A 300 -7.52 16.32 11.20
CA ASN A 300 -6.23 16.46 11.88
C ASN A 300 -6.22 15.89 13.31
N GLY A 301 -7.33 15.29 13.75
CA GLY A 301 -7.44 14.70 15.08
C GLY A 301 -8.80 14.05 15.31
N TYR A 302 -8.95 13.48 16.50
CA TYR A 302 -10.18 12.87 16.97
C TYR A 302 -10.42 13.29 18.41
N SER A 303 -11.61 13.80 18.69
CA SER A 303 -12.09 14.12 20.03
C SER A 303 -12.98 13.00 20.52
N SER A 304 -12.81 12.59 21.78
CA SER A 304 -13.67 11.59 22.41
C SER A 304 -15.13 12.05 22.57
N THR A 305 -15.39 13.36 22.54
CA THR A 305 -16.73 13.93 22.74
C THR A 305 -17.38 14.44 21.47
N SER A 306 -16.61 14.92 20.50
CA SER A 306 -17.12 15.58 19.30
C SER A 306 -16.73 14.89 17.99
N GLY A 307 -16.06 13.73 18.05
CA GLY A 307 -15.65 12.97 16.88
C GLY A 307 -14.47 13.62 16.12
N PRO A 308 -14.39 13.46 14.78
CA PRO A 308 -13.25 13.95 14.00
C PRO A 308 -13.14 15.48 14.03
N THR A 309 -11.93 15.97 14.30
CA THR A 309 -11.61 17.41 14.24
C THR A 309 -10.95 17.76 12.91
N TYR A 310 -11.24 18.98 12.42
CA TYR A 310 -10.72 19.46 11.14
C TYR A 310 -9.92 20.75 11.33
N GLY A 311 -8.77 20.83 10.67
CA GLY A 311 -7.90 21.99 10.74
C GLY A 311 -6.92 22.06 9.59
N PHE A 312 -6.28 23.23 9.46
CA PHE A 312 -5.25 23.47 8.46
C PHE A 312 -3.93 22.82 8.86
N SER A 313 -3.29 22.19 7.88
CA SER A 313 -1.97 21.56 8.03
C SER A 313 -1.15 21.80 6.77
N LYS A 314 0.16 22.07 6.94
CA LYS A 314 1.09 22.25 5.83
C LYS A 314 1.45 20.88 5.24
N ARG A 315 1.17 20.69 3.96
CA ARG A 315 1.50 19.48 3.20
C ARG A 315 2.63 19.78 2.25
N MET A 316 3.73 19.04 2.35
CA MET A 316 4.91 19.26 1.51
C MET A 316 4.64 18.78 0.08
N PHE A 317 5.15 19.51 -0.91
CA PHE A 317 5.28 19.04 -2.29
C PHE A 317 6.54 18.16 -2.38
N TYR A 318 6.34 16.86 -2.47
CA TYR A 318 7.40 15.89 -2.67
C TYR A 318 7.74 15.79 -4.17
N PRO A 319 8.97 16.08 -4.61
CA PRO A 319 9.35 15.85 -5.99
C PRO A 319 9.39 14.35 -6.30
N ILE A 320 9.03 13.97 -7.52
CA ILE A 320 9.13 12.57 -7.98
C ILE A 320 10.54 12.25 -8.46
N ASP A 321 11.06 11.12 -8.02
CA ASP A 321 12.31 10.53 -8.49
C ASP A 321 12.02 9.56 -9.65
N TYR A 322 12.66 9.84 -10.79
CA TYR A 322 12.55 9.06 -12.02
C TYR A 322 13.80 8.21 -12.32
N ILE A 323 14.77 8.18 -11.40
CA ILE A 323 16.13 7.65 -11.60
C ILE A 323 16.44 6.55 -10.59
N GLN A 324 16.34 6.81 -9.28
CA GLN A 324 16.92 5.92 -8.26
C GLN A 324 16.19 4.57 -8.11
N GLY A 325 15.02 4.40 -8.73
CA GLY A 325 14.23 3.18 -8.61
C GLY A 325 13.73 2.96 -7.17
N TYR A 326 13.11 1.81 -6.93
CA TYR A 326 12.57 1.48 -5.62
C TYR A 326 13.69 1.01 -4.68
N GLY A 327 13.60 1.40 -3.41
CA GLY A 327 14.48 0.85 -2.39
C GLY A 327 14.00 -0.51 -1.88
N GLN A 328 14.89 -1.20 -1.16
CA GLN A 328 14.57 -2.46 -0.51
C GLN A 328 14.03 -2.22 0.90
N ILE A 329 13.09 -3.05 1.32
CA ILE A 329 12.44 -2.95 2.64
C ILE A 329 12.58 -4.27 3.38
N ASP A 330 13.26 -4.23 4.53
CA ASP A 330 13.30 -5.36 5.48
C ASP A 330 11.97 -5.42 6.23
N PHE A 331 11.16 -6.43 5.94
CA PHE A 331 9.86 -6.63 6.57
C PHE A 331 9.97 -6.67 8.09
N PHE A 332 10.93 -7.43 8.64
CA PHE A 332 11.00 -7.65 10.09
C PHE A 332 11.43 -6.41 10.86
N ARG A 333 12.09 -5.45 10.22
CA ARG A 333 12.55 -4.21 10.86
C ARG A 333 11.64 -3.01 10.60
N MET A 334 10.61 -3.15 9.75
CA MET A 334 9.76 -2.04 9.29
C MET A 334 8.28 -2.19 9.66
N LEU A 335 7.95 -2.90 10.74
CA LEU A 335 6.57 -3.17 11.20
C LEU A 335 5.89 -1.98 11.91
N GLY A 336 5.91 -0.78 11.31
CA GLY A 336 5.52 0.46 11.97
C GLY A 336 4.04 0.76 12.12
N ARG A 337 3.16 -0.15 11.69
CA ARG A 337 1.72 -0.04 11.98
C ARG A 337 1.26 -0.78 13.22
N LEU A 338 2.16 -1.50 13.89
CA LEU A 338 1.85 -2.16 15.15
C LEU A 338 2.29 -1.27 16.32
N PRO A 339 1.44 -1.07 17.35
CA PRO A 339 1.89 -0.47 18.60
C PRO A 339 3.04 -1.27 19.21
N VAL A 340 4.01 -0.59 19.82
CA VAL A 340 5.22 -1.22 20.41
C VAL A 340 4.91 -2.45 21.29
N PRO A 341 3.91 -2.43 22.20
CA PRO A 341 3.59 -3.63 23.00
C PRO A 341 3.14 -4.84 22.15
N LYS A 342 2.39 -4.58 21.08
CA LYS A 342 1.92 -5.61 20.16
C LYS A 342 3.06 -6.12 19.27
N LEU A 343 3.92 -5.21 18.80
CA LEU A 343 5.12 -5.56 18.05
C LEU A 343 6.06 -6.47 18.86
N ASN A 344 6.33 -6.13 20.12
CA ASN A 344 7.17 -6.93 21.01
C ASN A 344 6.57 -8.32 21.26
N SER A 345 5.30 -8.40 21.66
CA SER A 345 4.65 -9.67 21.99
C SER A 345 4.45 -10.60 20.78
N MET A 346 4.18 -10.04 19.60
CA MET A 346 3.90 -10.83 18.41
C MET A 346 5.14 -11.22 17.62
N TRP A 347 6.11 -10.30 17.49
CA TRP A 347 7.19 -10.42 16.51
C TRP A 347 8.57 -10.54 17.16
N TYR A 348 8.88 -9.70 18.14
CA TYR A 348 10.25 -9.57 18.65
C TYR A 348 10.57 -10.37 19.89
N THR A 349 9.60 -10.99 20.55
CA THR A 349 9.85 -11.79 21.75
C THR A 349 9.47 -13.25 21.55
N LEU A 350 10.29 -14.13 22.13
CA LEU A 350 10.03 -15.55 22.20
C LEU A 350 10.59 -16.18 23.47
N ASP A 351 9.71 -16.77 24.28
CA ASP A 351 10.10 -17.46 25.52
C ASP A 351 11.02 -16.60 26.42
N GLY A 352 10.77 -15.28 26.45
CA GLY A 352 11.54 -14.29 27.19
C GLY A 352 12.78 -13.74 26.48
N SER A 353 13.19 -14.34 25.36
CA SER A 353 14.29 -13.87 24.52
C SER A 353 13.82 -12.82 23.52
N LEU A 354 14.69 -11.86 23.20
CA LEU A 354 14.42 -10.78 22.27
C LEU A 354 15.15 -11.04 20.93
N SER A 355 14.50 -10.70 19.82
CA SER A 355 15.08 -10.76 18.49
C SER A 355 16.04 -9.60 18.20
N GLU A 356 17.10 -9.89 17.45
CA GLU A 356 18.02 -8.87 16.90
C GLU A 356 17.30 -7.87 15.97
N CYS A 357 16.12 -8.22 15.44
CA CYS A 357 15.35 -7.32 14.58
C CYS A 357 14.76 -6.13 15.36
N ALA A 358 14.71 -6.22 16.70
CA ALA A 358 14.26 -5.15 17.56
C ALA A 358 15.37 -4.13 17.90
N ASP A 359 16.63 -4.45 17.61
CA ASP A 359 17.79 -3.71 18.11
C ASP A 359 17.74 -2.21 17.79
N ASP A 360 17.44 -1.85 16.54
CA ASP A 360 17.46 -0.45 16.11
C ASP A 360 16.34 0.37 16.80
N MET A 361 15.17 -0.23 16.97
CA MET A 361 14.06 0.40 17.68
C MET A 361 14.36 0.57 19.18
N ILE A 362 15.06 -0.39 19.80
CA ILE A 362 15.44 -0.34 21.21
C ILE A 362 16.58 0.66 21.45
N LYS A 363 17.54 0.76 20.51
CA LYS A 363 18.62 1.75 20.57
C LYS A 363 18.06 3.17 20.52
N SER A 364 17.16 3.45 19.58
CA SER A 364 16.54 4.77 19.41
C SER A 364 15.23 4.64 18.63
N GLU A 365 14.11 4.74 19.34
CA GLU A 365 12.78 4.72 18.71
C GLU A 365 12.59 5.91 17.76
N ASP A 366 13.23 7.04 18.04
CA ASP A 366 13.12 8.25 17.22
C ASP A 366 13.89 8.11 15.90
N ASP A 367 15.13 7.60 15.94
CA ASP A 367 15.91 7.37 14.71
C ASP A 367 15.26 6.28 13.85
N TRP A 368 14.74 5.23 14.48
CA TRP A 368 13.97 4.20 13.80
C TRP A 368 12.73 4.79 13.12
N ARG A 369 11.99 5.68 13.80
CA ARG A 369 10.83 6.39 13.22
C ARG A 369 11.22 7.30 12.05
N VAL A 370 12.34 8.01 12.14
CA VAL A 370 12.84 8.85 11.03
C VAL A 370 13.14 7.97 9.82
N ASN A 371 13.94 6.91 9.97
CA ASN A 371 14.26 5.98 8.89
C ASN A 371 13.01 5.31 8.30
N TYR A 372 12.04 4.94 9.15
CA TYR A 372 10.76 4.40 8.71
C TYR A 372 10.02 5.35 7.76
N TRP A 373 9.87 6.62 8.13
CA TRP A 373 9.18 7.60 7.29
C TRP A 373 9.98 8.00 6.05
N GLU A 374 11.31 8.03 6.12
CA GLU A 374 12.17 8.23 4.95
C GLU A 374 11.97 7.13 3.90
N ASN A 375 11.95 5.86 4.32
CA ASN A 375 11.65 4.72 3.45
C ASN A 375 10.23 4.82 2.86
N PHE A 376 9.24 5.16 3.69
CA PHE A 376 7.86 5.36 3.22
C PHE A 376 7.78 6.43 2.12
N TYR A 377 8.32 7.62 2.38
CA TYR A 377 8.25 8.73 1.44
C TYR A 377 9.03 8.45 0.16
N ARG A 378 10.22 7.84 0.25
CA ARG A 378 10.99 7.40 -0.91
C ARG A 378 10.12 6.57 -1.84
N ASP A 379 9.53 5.49 -1.35
CA ASP A 379 8.85 4.49 -2.20
C ASP A 379 7.57 5.03 -2.86
N VAL A 380 6.87 5.98 -2.23
CA VAL A 380 5.66 6.60 -2.81
C VAL A 380 5.96 7.79 -3.74
N THR A 381 7.24 8.18 -3.83
CA THR A 381 7.73 9.26 -4.70
C THR A 381 8.58 8.77 -5.87
N VAL A 382 8.59 7.47 -6.16
CA VAL A 382 9.29 6.89 -7.32
C VAL A 382 8.30 6.62 -8.45
N LYS A 383 8.69 6.99 -9.67
CA LYS A 383 7.92 6.73 -10.89
C LYS A 383 8.85 6.36 -12.04
N SER A 384 8.38 5.58 -12.99
CA SER A 384 9.20 5.17 -14.14
C SER A 384 9.67 6.37 -14.97
N LYS A 385 10.89 6.29 -15.50
CA LYS A 385 11.51 7.32 -16.35
C LYS A 385 10.67 7.71 -17.57
N TYR A 386 9.80 6.81 -18.04
CA TYR A 386 8.89 7.10 -19.16
C TYR A 386 7.89 8.23 -18.84
N TRP A 387 7.66 8.54 -17.56
CA TRP A 387 6.78 9.60 -17.09
C TRP A 387 7.52 10.87 -16.65
N SER A 388 8.85 10.95 -16.81
CA SER A 388 9.65 12.10 -16.33
C SER A 388 9.26 13.44 -16.97
N TYR A 389 8.61 13.40 -18.12
CA TYR A 389 8.10 14.57 -18.81
C TYR A 389 7.00 15.33 -18.05
N GLU A 390 6.42 14.72 -17.00
CA GLU A 390 5.42 15.34 -16.13
C GLU A 390 6.03 16.35 -15.16
N ASN A 391 7.32 16.20 -14.81
CA ASN A 391 7.98 16.99 -13.76
C ASN A 391 7.13 17.07 -12.47
N GLU A 392 6.56 15.92 -12.12
CA GLU A 392 5.54 15.74 -11.09
C GLU A 392 6.07 16.02 -9.67
N HIS A 393 5.20 16.60 -8.85
CA HIS A 393 5.31 16.72 -7.40
C HIS A 393 4.01 16.25 -6.75
N ARG A 394 4.11 15.61 -5.58
CA ARG A 394 2.98 15.05 -4.85
C ARG A 394 2.74 15.76 -3.54
N LEU A 395 1.47 15.97 -3.23
CA LEU A 395 1.03 16.04 -1.84
C LEU A 395 0.63 14.63 -1.42
N ILE A 396 1.03 14.22 -0.21
CA ILE A 396 0.77 12.88 0.31
C ILE A 396 -0.15 12.97 1.53
N LEU A 397 -1.20 12.15 1.51
CA LEU A 397 -2.11 11.93 2.62
C LEU A 397 -1.93 10.50 3.12
N ALA A 398 -1.34 10.36 4.29
CA ALA A 398 -1.15 9.09 4.99
C ALA A 398 -1.29 9.33 6.51
N SER A 399 -1.71 8.30 7.24
CA SER A 399 -1.83 8.35 8.70
C SER A 399 -1.64 6.96 9.30
N SER A 400 -0.96 6.91 10.44
CA SER A 400 -0.85 5.69 11.24
C SER A 400 -2.11 5.39 12.05
N LEU A 401 -2.96 6.40 12.28
CA LEU A 401 -4.17 6.30 13.11
C LEU A 401 -5.45 6.20 12.28
N ASP A 402 -5.37 6.43 10.98
CA ASP A 402 -6.51 6.68 10.13
C ASP A 402 -6.32 6.03 8.76
N SER A 403 -7.33 5.31 8.30
CA SER A 403 -7.28 4.59 7.04
C SER A 403 -7.61 5.46 5.83
N PHE A 404 -8.31 6.59 6.03
CA PHE A 404 -8.95 7.39 4.97
C PHE A 404 -9.62 6.53 3.89
N SER A 405 -10.24 5.42 4.31
CA SER A 405 -10.81 4.43 3.37
C SER A 405 -12.02 4.98 2.60
N ALA A 406 -12.78 5.88 3.23
CA ALA A 406 -13.92 6.54 2.62
C ALA A 406 -13.44 7.65 1.66
N PRO A 407 -13.91 7.71 0.40
CA PRO A 407 -13.53 8.74 -0.55
C PRO A 407 -13.71 10.17 -0.04
N GLU A 408 -14.74 10.42 0.74
CA GLU A 408 -15.11 11.73 1.27
C GLU A 408 -14.03 12.27 2.22
N ASP A 409 -13.35 11.38 2.96
CA ASP A 409 -12.27 11.72 3.88
C ASP A 409 -10.96 12.11 3.15
N ARG A 410 -10.87 11.86 1.84
CA ARG A 410 -9.70 12.14 1.00
C ARG A 410 -9.80 13.46 0.24
N SER A 411 -10.86 14.24 0.48
CA SER A 411 -11.06 15.55 -0.11
C SER A 411 -10.69 16.64 0.89
N LEU A 412 -9.61 17.36 0.63
CA LEU A 412 -9.09 18.41 1.52
C LEU A 412 -9.30 19.79 0.91
N ASN A 413 -9.58 20.80 1.74
CA ASN A 413 -9.84 22.14 1.24
C ASN A 413 -8.58 23.01 1.24
N TYR A 414 -8.33 23.74 0.15
CA TYR A 414 -7.26 24.74 0.08
C TYR A 414 -7.77 26.14 0.42
N GLU A 415 -6.86 26.99 0.88
CA GLU A 415 -7.14 28.42 1.04
C GLU A 415 -7.19 29.10 -0.33
N PHE A 416 -8.24 29.88 -0.63
CA PHE A 416 -8.41 30.50 -1.94
C PHE A 416 -7.21 31.39 -2.34
N SER A 417 -6.54 31.99 -1.36
CA SER A 417 -5.31 32.77 -1.54
C SER A 417 -4.14 31.95 -2.12
N SER A 418 -4.14 30.63 -1.94
CA SER A 418 -3.14 29.73 -2.54
C SER A 418 -3.37 29.51 -4.04
N LEU A 419 -4.62 29.63 -4.53
CA LEU A 419 -4.92 29.49 -5.96
C LEU A 419 -4.62 30.81 -6.68
N LYS A 420 -3.49 30.87 -7.38
CA LYS A 420 -3.01 32.06 -8.09
C LYS A 420 -3.84 32.38 -9.34
N GLY A 421 -4.17 31.37 -10.13
CA GLY A 421 -4.80 31.57 -11.43
C GLY A 421 -5.24 30.28 -12.10
N ILE A 422 -5.89 30.42 -13.27
CA ILE A 422 -6.38 29.30 -14.08
C ILE A 422 -5.96 29.49 -15.53
N ILE A 423 -5.38 28.45 -16.13
CA ILE A 423 -5.09 28.37 -17.56
C ILE A 423 -6.14 27.50 -18.21
N PHE A 424 -6.94 28.05 -19.13
CA PHE A 424 -7.86 27.27 -19.93
C PHE A 424 -7.11 26.50 -21.01
N GLY A 425 -7.49 25.24 -21.21
CA GLY A 425 -6.98 24.41 -22.28
C GLY A 425 -7.33 24.97 -23.66
N ILE A 426 -6.60 24.50 -24.67
CA ILE A 426 -6.74 24.94 -26.06
C ILE A 426 -8.18 24.75 -26.56
N LYS A 427 -8.84 23.68 -26.13
CA LYS A 427 -10.18 23.28 -26.57
C LYS A 427 -11.27 23.57 -25.53
N THR A 428 -10.96 24.26 -24.42
CA THR A 428 -11.99 24.60 -23.43
C THR A 428 -13.06 25.48 -24.06
N THR A 429 -14.33 25.11 -23.88
CA THR A 429 -15.46 25.82 -24.47
C THR A 429 -15.65 27.20 -23.84
N ILE A 430 -16.26 28.13 -24.57
CA ILE A 430 -16.59 29.46 -24.03
C ILE A 430 -17.56 29.34 -22.85
N GLU A 431 -18.55 28.44 -22.95
CA GLU A 431 -19.54 28.22 -21.89
C GLU A 431 -18.86 27.82 -20.57
N ASP A 432 -17.92 26.87 -20.63
CA ASP A 432 -17.20 26.39 -19.45
C ASP A 432 -16.27 27.46 -18.87
N LYS A 433 -15.58 28.24 -19.74
CA LYS A 433 -14.81 29.40 -19.31
C LYS A 433 -15.67 30.36 -18.52
N LEU A 434 -16.85 30.73 -19.05
CA LEU A 434 -17.76 31.66 -18.39
C LEU A 434 -18.26 31.14 -17.04
N LYS A 435 -18.57 29.85 -16.93
CA LYS A 435 -18.96 29.23 -15.64
C LYS A 435 -17.83 29.31 -14.61
N ILE A 436 -16.60 28.96 -15.00
CA ILE A 436 -15.42 29.05 -14.13
C ILE A 436 -15.15 30.49 -13.71
N ILE A 437 -15.18 31.43 -14.66
CA ILE A 437 -14.95 32.86 -14.40
C ILE A 437 -15.95 33.38 -13.36
N LYS A 438 -17.24 33.03 -13.46
CA LYS A 438 -18.28 33.43 -12.49
C LYS A 438 -18.00 32.92 -11.08
N ILE A 439 -17.57 31.66 -10.93
CA ILE A 439 -17.23 31.07 -9.62
C ILE A 439 -16.06 31.84 -8.99
N ILE A 440 -15.02 32.10 -9.77
CA ILE A 440 -13.84 32.83 -9.31
C ILE A 440 -14.19 34.29 -8.99
N GLU A 441 -14.98 34.95 -9.82
CA GLU A 441 -15.45 36.32 -9.56
C GLU A 441 -16.16 36.42 -8.21
N LYS A 442 -17.10 35.50 -7.95
CA LYS A 442 -17.82 35.42 -6.68
C LYS A 442 -16.85 35.29 -5.51
N LYS A 443 -15.90 34.35 -5.58
CA LYS A 443 -14.90 34.15 -4.52
C LYS A 443 -13.98 35.35 -4.33
N CYS A 444 -13.55 35.97 -5.43
CA CYS A 444 -12.77 37.21 -5.39
C CYS A 444 -13.51 38.34 -4.68
N LYS A 445 -14.82 38.51 -4.93
CA LYS A 445 -15.67 39.47 -4.22
C LYS A 445 -15.81 39.12 -2.72
N GLU A 446 -16.04 37.86 -2.40
CA GLU A 446 -16.17 37.37 -1.01
C GLU A 446 -14.88 37.56 -0.19
N THR A 447 -13.71 37.52 -0.82
CA THR A 447 -12.40 37.66 -0.15
C THR A 447 -11.70 39.00 -0.40
N ASP A 448 -12.37 39.97 -1.04
CA ASP A 448 -11.78 41.25 -1.49
C ASP A 448 -10.43 41.10 -2.21
N ARG A 449 -10.38 40.18 -3.18
CA ARG A 449 -9.18 39.82 -3.93
C ARG A 449 -9.29 40.28 -5.38
N ASP A 450 -8.33 41.09 -5.85
CA ASP A 450 -8.31 41.69 -7.18
C ASP A 450 -7.15 41.24 -8.07
N ASP A 451 -6.25 40.37 -7.58
CA ASP A 451 -5.03 39.95 -8.29
C ASP A 451 -5.13 38.57 -8.97
N PHE A 452 -6.34 37.96 -9.03
CA PHE A 452 -6.54 36.65 -9.66
C PHE A 452 -6.42 36.73 -11.18
N LYS A 453 -5.70 35.78 -11.79
CA LYS A 453 -5.41 35.80 -13.24
C LYS A 453 -5.98 34.61 -13.99
N PHE A 454 -6.44 34.88 -15.21
CA PHE A 454 -6.79 33.87 -16.20
C PHE A 454 -5.81 33.88 -17.36
N TYR A 455 -5.62 32.70 -17.92
CA TYR A 455 -4.73 32.48 -19.05
C TYR A 455 -5.41 31.58 -20.08
N GLN A 456 -4.97 31.68 -21.32
CA GLN A 456 -5.37 30.78 -22.41
C GLN A 456 -4.14 30.02 -22.90
N ALA A 457 -4.20 28.69 -22.86
CA ALA A 457 -3.19 27.84 -23.48
C ALA A 457 -3.30 27.87 -25.01
N HIS A 458 -2.15 27.85 -25.68
CA HIS A 458 -2.04 27.74 -27.13
C HIS A 458 -0.74 27.02 -27.51
N TYR A 459 -0.70 26.44 -28.72
CA TYR A 459 0.55 25.90 -29.25
C TYR A 459 1.46 27.05 -29.69
N SER A 460 2.75 26.99 -29.33
CA SER A 460 3.78 27.89 -29.83
C SER A 460 4.57 27.18 -30.94
N PRO A 461 4.48 27.62 -32.22
CA PRO A 461 5.31 27.07 -33.29
C PRO A 461 6.81 27.30 -33.08
N GLU A 462 7.18 28.38 -32.40
CA GLU A 462 8.57 28.74 -32.11
C GLU A 462 9.18 27.83 -31.02
N GLU A 463 8.52 27.72 -29.87
CA GLU A 463 8.98 26.89 -28.76
C GLU A 463 8.63 25.39 -28.93
N LYS A 464 7.81 25.06 -29.94
CA LYS A 464 7.30 23.71 -30.24
C LYS A 464 6.66 23.00 -29.03
N CYS A 465 6.06 23.78 -28.13
CA CYS A 465 5.37 23.29 -26.95
C CYS A 465 4.09 24.09 -26.70
N ILE A 466 3.36 23.75 -25.64
CA ILE A 466 2.22 24.54 -25.21
C ILE A 466 2.74 25.72 -24.38
N THR A 467 2.29 26.92 -24.71
CA THR A 467 2.50 28.11 -23.91
C THR A 467 1.14 28.71 -23.55
N HIS A 468 1.14 29.78 -22.77
CA HIS A 468 -0.09 30.45 -22.39
C HIS A 468 0.09 31.97 -22.35
N SER A 469 -0.99 32.70 -22.64
CA SER A 469 -1.05 34.15 -22.55
C SER A 469 -2.08 34.59 -21.51
N GLU A 470 -1.75 35.65 -20.78
CA GLU A 470 -2.68 36.25 -19.80
C GLU A 470 -3.86 36.89 -20.53
N MET A 471 -5.07 36.62 -20.05
CA MET A 471 -6.30 37.25 -20.53
C MET A 471 -6.47 38.63 -19.88
N SER A 472 -5.52 39.54 -20.08
CA SER A 472 -5.40 40.81 -19.34
C SER A 472 -6.57 41.80 -19.51
N LEU A 473 -7.39 41.62 -20.55
CA LEU A 473 -8.61 42.41 -20.77
C LEU A 473 -9.80 41.94 -19.94
N LEU A 474 -9.70 40.76 -19.32
CA LEU A 474 -10.73 40.23 -18.43
C LEU A 474 -10.58 40.89 -17.06
N SER A 475 -11.44 41.87 -16.78
CA SER A 475 -11.52 42.56 -15.50
C SER A 475 -12.90 42.38 -14.89
N PHE A 476 -12.94 42.15 -13.58
CA PHE A 476 -14.19 42.08 -12.84
C PHE A 476 -14.66 43.49 -12.54
N THR A 477 -15.83 43.88 -13.05
CA THR A 477 -16.45 45.14 -12.67
C THR A 477 -16.79 45.10 -11.18
N LYS A 478 -16.15 45.96 -10.37
CA LYS A 478 -16.64 46.25 -9.03
C LYS A 478 -18.02 46.88 -9.20
N GLU A 479 -19.06 46.26 -8.65
CA GLU A 479 -20.34 46.95 -8.51
C GLU A 479 -20.10 48.15 -7.58
N VAL A 480 -20.50 49.33 -8.05
CA VAL A 480 -20.32 50.63 -7.40
C VAL A 480 -21.18 50.74 -6.15
#